data_AF-A0A3C0BAP3-F1
#
_entry.id   AF-A0A3C0BAP3-F1
#
_cell.length_a   1.000
_cell.length_b   1.000
_cell.length_c   1.000
_cell.angle_alpha   90.00
_cell.angle_beta   90.00
_cell.angle_gamma   90.00
#
_symmetry.space_group_name_H-M   'P 1'
#
loop_
_entity.id
_entity.type
_entity.pdbx_description
1 polymer ?
#
loop_
_entity_poly.entity_id
_entity_poly.type
_entity_poly.pdbx_seq_one_letter_code
_entity_poly.pdbx_strand_id
1 'polypeptide(L)' 'MQTTEGCTNLEKVTLIDTWFPFNIPNAFTPNGDGLNDTFRPVTDYDRFSKFSMVIYNSWGQR' A
#
# COMPACT_ATOMS: atom_id res chain seq x y z
N MET A 1 -5.34 0.18 36.41
CA MET A 1 -4.79 0.26 37.78
C MET A 1 -5.36 1.51 38.43
N GLN A 2 -5.97 1.40 39.61
CA GLN A 2 -6.59 2.53 40.33
C GLN A 2 -5.71 2.89 41.51
N THR A 3 -5.48 4.18 41.76
CA THR A 3 -4.71 4.61 42.94
C THR A 3 -5.58 4.57 44.19
N THR A 4 -4.96 4.54 45.36
CA THR A 4 -5.64 4.53 46.66
C THR A 4 -6.59 5.73 46.87
N GLU A 5 -6.35 6.83 46.15
CA GLU A 5 -7.16 8.06 46.15
C GLU A 5 -8.35 8.03 45.17
N GLY A 6 -8.60 6.90 44.50
CA GLY A 6 -9.74 6.70 43.60
C GLY A 6 -9.54 7.18 42.16
N CYS A 7 -8.35 7.71 41.81
CA CYS A 7 -8.05 8.07 40.42
C CYS A 7 -7.91 6.81 39.56
N THR A 8 -8.62 6.79 38.44
CA THR A 8 -8.60 5.68 37.49
C THR A 8 -7.88 6.12 36.23
N ASN A 9 -6.77 5.47 35.89
CA ASN A 9 -6.10 5.72 34.62
C ASN A 9 -6.79 4.91 33.51
N LEU A 10 -7.16 5.61 32.44
CA LEU A 10 -7.64 5.01 31.20
C LEU A 10 -6.51 5.03 30.19
N GLU A 11 -6.05 3.84 29.80
CA GLU A 11 -5.10 3.67 28.71
C GLU A 11 -5.84 3.18 27.48
N LYS A 12 -5.63 3.87 26.35
CA LYS A 12 -6.17 3.48 25.06
C LYS A 12 -5.05 2.88 24.22
N VAL A 13 -5.10 1.57 24.00
CA VAL A 13 -4.21 0.90 23.06
C VAL A 13 -4.95 0.78 21.73
N THR A 14 -4.32 1.28 20.66
CA THR A 14 -4.85 1.13 19.30
C THR A 14 -3.98 0.13 18.56
N LEU A 15 -4.61 -0.95 18.07
CA LEU A 15 -3.93 -1.86 17.16
C LEU A 15 -3.93 -1.23 15.78
N ILE A 16 -2.73 -0.93 15.26
CA ILE A 16 -2.56 -0.46 13.90
C ILE A 16 -2.14 -1.67 13.08
N ASP A 17 -3.00 -2.10 12.16
CA ASP A 17 -2.61 -3.10 11.18
C ASP A 17 -1.64 -2.47 10.17
N THR A 18 -0.37 -2.85 10.29
CA THR A 18 0.73 -2.42 9.42
C THR A 18 0.94 -3.37 8.25
N TRP A 19 0.20 -4.49 8.18
CA TRP A 19 0.24 -5.34 7.01
C TRP A 19 -0.43 -4.62 5.84
N PHE A 20 0.38 -4.33 4.82
CA PHE A 20 -0.05 -3.63 3.63
C PHE A 20 0.57 -4.32 2.42
N PRO A 21 -0.15 -5.23 1.75
CA PRO A 21 0.35 -5.88 0.56
C PRO A 21 0.46 -4.84 -0.56
N PHE A 22 1.70 -4.42 -0.82
CA PHE A 22 2.05 -3.54 -1.92
C PHE A 22 2.79 -4.35 -2.98
N ASN A 23 2.05 -4.77 -4.00
CA ASN A 23 2.60 -5.60 -5.07
C ASN A 23 2.82 -4.73 -6.31
N ILE A 24 4.09 -4.58 -6.68
CA ILE A 24 4.46 -4.04 -7.99
C ILE A 24 4.71 -5.24 -8.91
N PRO A 25 3.94 -5.41 -10.00
CA PRO A 25 4.23 -6.44 -10.98
C PRO A 25 5.65 -6.24 -11.55
N ASN A 26 6.32 -7.34 -11.92
CA ASN A 26 7.61 -7.27 -12.62
C ASN A 26 7.45 -7.33 -14.15
N ALA A 27 6.28 -7.73 -14.62
CA ALA A 27 5.94 -7.89 -16.03
C ALA A 27 4.43 -7.73 -16.25
N PHE A 28 4.06 -7.38 -17.47
CA PHE A 28 2.68 -7.27 -17.93
C PHE A 28 2.66 -7.65 -19.43
N THR A 29 1.52 -8.03 -19.96
CA THR A 29 1.36 -8.51 -21.34
C THR A 29 0.27 -7.68 -22.02
N PRO A 30 0.60 -6.52 -22.63
CA PRO A 30 -0.39 -5.65 -23.26
C PRO A 30 -0.82 -6.18 -24.64
N ASN A 31 -1.46 -7.35 -24.68
CA ASN A 31 -1.88 -8.04 -25.90
C ASN A 31 -3.40 -7.96 -26.17
N GLY A 32 -4.19 -7.41 -25.24
CA GLY A 32 -5.63 -7.20 -25.39
C GLY A 32 -6.50 -8.42 -25.04
N ASP A 33 -5.98 -9.42 -24.33
CA ASP A 33 -6.75 -10.57 -23.87
C ASP A 33 -7.46 -10.34 -22.52
N GLY A 34 -7.22 -9.19 -21.88
CA GLY A 34 -7.80 -8.81 -20.58
C GLY A 34 -6.99 -9.31 -19.39
N LEU A 35 -5.92 -10.08 -19.59
CA LEU A 35 -5.07 -10.63 -18.54
C LEU A 35 -3.72 -9.91 -18.50
N ASN A 36 -3.44 -9.22 -17.40
CA ASN A 36 -2.18 -8.47 -17.19
C ASN A 36 -1.88 -7.42 -18.28
N ASP A 37 -2.88 -6.80 -18.88
CA ASP A 37 -2.70 -5.77 -19.92
C ASP A 37 -2.19 -4.42 -19.38
N THR A 38 -2.32 -4.17 -18.08
CA THR A 38 -1.97 -2.87 -17.46
C THR A 38 -0.93 -3.04 -16.37
N PHE A 39 0.16 -2.28 -16.46
CA PHE A 39 1.13 -2.15 -15.39
C PHE A 39 0.69 -1.07 -14.40
N ARG A 40 0.38 -1.48 -13.17
CA ARG A 40 0.08 -0.57 -12.04
C ARG A 40 0.40 -1.26 -10.71
N PRO A 41 0.67 -0.49 -9.65
CA PRO A 41 0.66 -1.04 -8.30
C PRO A 41 -0.67 -1.74 -8.01
N VAL A 42 -0.60 -2.94 -7.44
CA VAL A 42 -1.75 -3.70 -6.95
C VAL A 42 -1.76 -3.61 -5.44
N THR A 43 -2.81 -3.00 -4.91
CA THR A 43 -2.95 -2.68 -3.49
C THR A 43 -4.43 -2.54 -3.11
N ASP A 44 -4.72 -2.57 -1.81
CA ASP A 44 -6.04 -2.30 -1.27
C ASP A 44 -6.39 -0.80 -1.41
N TYR A 45 -7.61 -0.53 -1.86
CA TYR A 45 -8.05 0.75 -2.42
C TYR A 45 -7.93 1.94 -1.45
N ASP A 46 -7.95 1.70 -0.14
CA ASP A 46 -8.15 2.75 0.87
C ASP A 46 -6.87 3.40 1.39
N ARG A 47 -5.68 2.90 1.00
CA ARG A 47 -4.40 3.36 1.59
C ARG A 47 -3.46 4.07 0.60
N PHE A 48 -3.78 4.12 -0.68
CA PHE A 48 -2.93 4.73 -1.71
C PHE A 48 -3.74 5.68 -2.59
N SER A 49 -3.48 6.98 -2.49
CA SER A 49 -4.26 8.01 -3.22
C SER A 49 -3.59 8.47 -4.51
N LYS A 50 -2.27 8.34 -4.66
CA LYS A 50 -1.48 8.84 -5.80
C LYS A 50 -0.21 8.00 -6.00
N PHE A 51 0.18 7.78 -7.25
CA PHE A 51 1.49 7.23 -7.61
C PHE A 51 2.02 7.90 -8.89
N SER A 52 3.33 7.83 -9.10
CA SER A 52 4.01 8.28 -10.31
C SER A 52 4.88 7.15 -10.84
N MET A 53 4.90 6.98 -12.15
CA MET A 53 5.70 5.97 -12.85
C MET A 53 6.36 6.61 -14.07
N VAL A 54 7.64 6.30 -14.27
CA VAL A 54 8.40 6.74 -15.44
C VAL A 54 8.98 5.50 -16.10
N ILE A 55 8.76 5.37 -17.40
CA ILE A 55 9.28 4.27 -18.21
C ILE A 55 10.51 4.79 -18.94
N TYR A 56 11.58 4.00 -18.93
CA TYR A 56 12.80 4.28 -19.66
C TYR A 56 13.10 3.11 -20.59
N ASN A 57 13.71 3.40 -21.74
CA ASN A 57 14.31 2.38 -22.58
C ASN A 57 15.68 1.94 -22.02
N SER A 58 16.30 0.93 -22.64
CA SER A 58 17.59 0.37 -22.21
C SER A 58 18.77 1.35 -22.28
N TRP A 59 18.59 2.51 -22.92
CA TRP A 59 19.57 3.59 -22.98
C TRP A 59 19.25 4.75 -22.02
N GLY A 60 18.24 4.59 -21.15
CA GLY A 60 17.86 5.60 -20.17
C GLY A 60 17.05 6.76 -20.73
N GLN A 61 16.52 6.65 -21.95
CA GLN A 61 15.66 7.68 -22.54
C GLN A 61 14.20 7.44 -22.12
N ARG A 62 13.48 8.53 -21.88
CA ARG A 62 12.07 8.58 -21.48
C ARG A 62 11.15 8.73 -22.69
#